data_AF-A0A6F9ZZY2-F1
#
_entry.id   AF-A0A6F9ZZY2-F1
#
_cell.length_a   1.000
_cell.length_b   1.000
_cell.length_c   1.000
_cell.angle_alpha   90.00
_cell.angle_beta   90.00
_cell.angle_gamma   90.00
#
_symmetry.space_group_name_H-M   'P 1'
#
loop_
_entity.id
_entity.type
_entity.pdbx_description
1 polymer ?
#
loop_
_entity_poly.entity_id
_entity_poly.type
_entity_poly.pdbx_seq_one_letter_code
_entity_poly.pdbx_strand_id
1 'polypeptide(L)'
;MSADLYSAWRAKERAELDKIRAAKPGLLERPQPPDPDFILGMIGVTYLPETRTRGYIRLYPQDFIVEEVAKDGTLVSLSRPPEFSDSEDRRTLYVDLVKAGIAHLHAIHDIEKTLSLQPGQVGHAGIKDSAALTCQRLSLRGVTKEEAEALQHPNMFLRPVSYGSGALQPGDLDGNRFSIVVRTENGAFDEALLDRLGTIGGYNFYGPQRFGFRMVLHRFAQKIFQGDIDGAIKLYLTKPGPFDVPLFREVRESLANVYGDWKRMLQIVQFLPSSMRDEIRILESLVRDPRKTRAALMTIQDRVKFAAAAYSSWVMNRHLSRLVEAGGDLPEELPLPLAPGGIPAGYADIIEQDGTEDYESVIAQFPFLQLHTKTIPTRLRARMVAWEPIEQGVVLRFELGKGSYATSFLSHAFRLYEGLPIPEWVQDGEVDGLAVIGDGTIAPFKERFKEILVKRDPNREKTESED
;
A
#
# COMPACT_ATOMS: atom_id res chain seq x y z
N MET A 1 13.14 -19.90 0.13
CA MET A 1 13.84 -19.83 -1.18
C MET A 1 15.15 -19.10 -0.94
N SER A 2 16.28 -19.61 -1.42
CA SER A 2 17.55 -18.89 -1.29
C SER A 2 17.52 -17.60 -2.15
N ALA A 3 18.31 -16.60 -1.77
CA ALA A 3 18.47 -15.37 -2.54
C ALA A 3 18.93 -15.67 -3.99
N ASP A 4 19.82 -16.66 -4.15
CA ASP A 4 20.35 -17.07 -5.45
C ASP A 4 19.27 -17.61 -6.39
N LEU A 5 18.34 -18.44 -5.88
CA LEU A 5 17.25 -18.97 -6.69
C LEU A 5 16.30 -17.83 -7.11
N TYR A 6 16.05 -16.86 -6.22
CA TYR A 6 15.22 -15.72 -6.55
C TYR A 6 15.82 -14.85 -7.65
N SER A 7 17.12 -14.55 -7.55
CA SER A 7 17.86 -13.80 -8.57
C SER A 7 17.82 -14.51 -9.93
N ALA A 8 18.05 -15.82 -9.94
CA ALA A 8 17.97 -16.63 -11.16
C ALA A 8 16.56 -16.61 -11.78
N TRP A 9 15.50 -16.69 -10.96
CA TRP A 9 14.12 -16.61 -11.44
C TRP A 9 13.82 -15.26 -12.08
N ARG A 10 14.26 -14.17 -11.45
CA ARG A 10 14.07 -12.81 -11.97
C ARG A 10 14.82 -12.59 -13.29
N ALA A 11 16.06 -13.08 -13.40
CA ALA A 11 16.82 -13.00 -14.64
C ALA A 11 16.16 -13.77 -15.79
N LYS A 12 15.66 -14.98 -15.51
CA LYS A 12 14.92 -15.79 -16.49
C LYS A 12 13.64 -15.08 -16.96
N GLU A 13 12.82 -14.61 -16.02
CA GLU A 13 11.57 -13.93 -16.33
C GLU A 13 11.81 -12.66 -17.16
N ARG A 14 12.82 -11.85 -16.79
CA ARG A 14 13.20 -10.64 -17.53
C ARG A 14 13.53 -10.96 -18.98
N ALA A 15 14.36 -11.96 -19.22
CA ALA A 15 14.72 -12.38 -20.58
C ALA A 15 13.49 -12.82 -21.41
N GLU A 16 12.50 -13.46 -20.80
CA GLU A 16 11.24 -13.83 -21.48
C GLU A 16 10.36 -12.60 -21.75
N LEU A 17 10.23 -11.69 -20.79
CA LEU A 17 9.48 -10.45 -20.95
C LEU A 17 10.10 -9.54 -22.03
N ASP A 18 11.43 -9.50 -22.16
CA ASP A 18 12.11 -8.73 -23.20
C ASP A 18 11.82 -9.29 -24.60
N LYS A 19 11.79 -10.62 -24.75
CA LYS A 19 11.35 -11.27 -26.01
C LYS A 19 9.90 -10.92 -26.34
N ILE A 20 9.00 -10.96 -25.35
CA ILE A 20 7.59 -10.60 -25.54
C ILE A 20 7.47 -9.12 -25.91
N ARG A 21 8.23 -8.24 -25.25
CA ARG A 21 8.25 -6.80 -25.55
C ARG A 21 8.68 -6.53 -26.99
N ALA A 22 9.69 -7.25 -27.49
CA ALA A 22 10.16 -7.12 -28.86
C ALA A 22 9.15 -7.68 -29.90
N ALA A 23 8.48 -8.78 -29.60
CA ALA A 23 7.60 -9.47 -30.55
C ALA A 23 6.14 -8.97 -30.53
N LYS A 24 5.61 -8.66 -29.34
CA LYS A 24 4.21 -8.33 -29.06
C LYS A 24 4.11 -7.32 -27.89
N PRO A 25 4.57 -6.07 -28.07
CA PRO A 25 4.59 -5.06 -27.00
C PRO A 25 3.21 -4.82 -26.37
N GLY A 26 2.14 -4.90 -27.18
CA GLY A 26 0.74 -4.75 -26.71
C GLY A 26 0.32 -5.73 -25.60
N LEU A 27 1.01 -6.88 -25.44
CA LEU A 27 0.73 -7.79 -24.33
C LEU A 27 1.18 -7.26 -22.97
N LEU A 28 2.10 -6.29 -22.96
CA LEU A 28 2.67 -5.67 -21.77
C LEU A 28 2.13 -4.26 -21.53
N GLU A 29 1.28 -3.77 -22.44
CA GLU A 29 0.64 -2.47 -22.28
C GLU A 29 -0.33 -2.49 -21.09
N ARG A 30 -0.22 -1.46 -20.26
CA ARG A 30 -1.10 -1.31 -19.10
C ARG A 30 -2.48 -0.89 -19.58
N PRO A 31 -3.55 -1.59 -19.16
CA PRO A 31 -4.90 -1.13 -19.45
C PRO A 31 -5.13 0.23 -18.81
N GLN A 32 -6.08 0.99 -19.34
CA GLN A 32 -6.55 2.20 -18.68
C GLN A 32 -6.97 1.87 -17.24
N PRO A 33 -6.64 2.73 -16.25
CA PRO A 33 -7.02 2.47 -14.87
C PRO A 33 -8.55 2.31 -14.79
N PRO A 34 -9.05 1.25 -14.12
CA PRO A 34 -10.48 1.09 -13.89
C PRO A 34 -11.03 2.27 -13.09
N ASP A 35 -12.33 2.50 -13.20
CA ASP A 35 -13.03 3.49 -12.38
C ASP A 35 -12.74 3.23 -10.88
N PRO A 36 -12.23 4.21 -10.12
CA PRO A 36 -11.99 4.07 -8.70
C PRO A 36 -13.22 3.59 -7.92
N ASP A 37 -14.43 4.00 -8.30
CA ASP A 37 -15.66 3.59 -7.63
C ASP A 37 -16.02 2.14 -7.91
N PHE A 38 -15.69 1.63 -9.10
CA PHE A 38 -15.79 0.20 -9.40
C PHE A 38 -14.87 -0.60 -8.47
N ILE A 39 -13.62 -0.15 -8.28
CA ILE A 39 -12.66 -0.80 -7.39
C ILE A 39 -13.10 -0.73 -5.93
N LEU A 40 -13.61 0.41 -5.47
CA LEU A 40 -14.15 0.58 -4.12
C LEU A 40 -15.38 -0.32 -3.88
N GLY A 41 -16.26 -0.43 -4.87
CA GLY A 41 -17.40 -1.35 -4.84
C GLY A 41 -16.99 -2.83 -4.73
N MET A 42 -15.93 -3.25 -5.46
CA MET A 42 -15.39 -4.61 -5.35
C MET A 42 -14.96 -4.95 -3.92
N ILE A 43 -14.49 -3.96 -3.15
CA ILE A 43 -13.98 -4.12 -1.79
C ILE A 43 -14.99 -3.74 -0.70
N GLY A 44 -16.27 -3.60 -1.06
CA GLY A 44 -17.37 -3.41 -0.12
C GLY A 44 -17.60 -1.96 0.30
N VAL A 45 -17.01 -0.97 -0.38
CA VAL A 45 -17.21 0.46 -0.12
C VAL A 45 -18.26 1.00 -1.10
N THR A 46 -19.47 1.28 -0.62
CA THR A 46 -20.63 1.64 -1.47
C THR A 46 -21.28 2.98 -1.16
N TYR A 47 -20.83 3.68 -0.12
CA TYR A 47 -21.47 4.91 0.36
C TYR A 47 -21.03 6.20 -0.35
N LEU A 48 -19.82 6.23 -0.90
CA LEU A 48 -19.17 7.51 -1.24
C LEU A 48 -19.93 8.30 -2.32
N PRO A 49 -20.05 9.65 -2.21
CA PRO A 49 -20.86 10.44 -3.12
C PRO A 49 -20.45 10.27 -4.59
N GLU A 50 -21.41 10.10 -5.49
CA GLU A 50 -21.13 10.01 -6.94
C GLU A 50 -20.70 11.37 -7.54
N THR A 51 -20.94 12.47 -6.83
CA THR A 51 -20.58 13.83 -7.24
C THR A 51 -19.09 14.15 -7.08
N ARG A 52 -18.30 13.24 -6.48
CA ARG A 52 -16.86 13.40 -6.32
C ARG A 52 -16.19 13.61 -7.67
N THR A 53 -15.35 14.64 -7.75
CA THR A 53 -14.61 14.94 -8.98
C THR A 53 -13.47 13.93 -9.19
N ARG A 54 -13.07 13.70 -10.45
CA ARG A 54 -11.88 12.91 -10.77
C ARG A 54 -10.64 13.62 -10.27
N GLY A 55 -9.82 12.90 -9.50
CA GLY A 55 -8.56 13.41 -8.96
C GLY A 55 -7.43 12.44 -9.27
N TYR A 56 -6.28 12.94 -9.72
CA TYR A 56 -5.08 12.17 -9.97
C TYR A 56 -3.97 12.61 -9.00
N ILE A 57 -3.30 11.63 -8.38
CA ILE A 57 -2.20 11.88 -7.43
C ILE A 57 -0.88 11.27 -7.91
N ARG A 58 0.23 11.78 -7.37
CA ARG A 58 1.59 11.27 -7.63
C ARG A 58 1.97 11.32 -9.12
N LEU A 59 1.67 12.42 -9.81
CA LEU A 59 2.22 12.66 -11.16
C LEU A 59 3.73 12.88 -11.07
N TYR A 60 4.13 13.64 -10.06
CA TYR A 60 5.50 13.75 -9.60
C TYR A 60 5.62 13.20 -8.17
N PRO A 61 6.79 12.68 -7.74
CA PRO A 61 6.93 12.25 -6.34
C PRO A 61 6.72 13.39 -5.32
N GLN A 62 7.07 14.63 -5.69
CA GLN A 62 6.83 15.83 -4.87
C GLN A 62 5.35 16.23 -4.78
N ASP A 63 4.47 15.70 -5.64
CA ASP A 63 3.02 15.90 -5.50
C ASP A 63 2.48 15.18 -4.24
N PHE A 64 3.28 14.34 -3.61
CA PHE A 64 2.88 13.54 -2.45
C PHE A 64 3.95 13.63 -1.37
N ILE A 65 3.77 14.59 -0.46
CA ILE A 65 4.71 14.86 0.63
C ILE A 65 4.17 14.24 1.91
N VAL A 66 5.03 13.53 2.65
CA VAL A 66 4.70 12.90 3.93
C VAL A 66 5.71 13.29 5.00
N GLU A 67 5.24 13.96 6.04
CA GLU A 67 6.03 14.33 7.22
C GLU A 67 5.50 13.57 8.43
N GLU A 68 6.37 12.90 9.17
CA GLU A 68 5.96 12.13 10.35
C GLU A 68 5.56 13.05 11.51
N VAL A 69 4.51 12.66 12.23
CA VAL A 69 4.15 13.27 13.51
C VAL A 69 4.52 12.25 14.59
N ALA A 70 5.56 12.56 15.35
CA ALA A 70 6.07 11.74 16.43
C ALA A 70 5.03 11.59 17.55
N LYS A 71 5.25 10.61 18.44
CA LYS A 71 4.30 10.26 19.51
C LYS A 71 4.00 11.40 20.49
N ASP A 72 4.94 12.33 20.67
CA ASP A 72 4.81 13.53 21.49
C ASP A 72 4.13 14.71 20.75
N GLY A 73 3.70 14.50 19.50
CA GLY A 73 3.13 15.52 18.63
C GLY A 73 4.18 16.34 17.87
N THR A 74 5.47 16.09 18.06
CA THR A 74 6.53 16.77 17.32
C THR A 74 6.46 16.40 15.85
N LEU A 75 6.41 17.41 15.00
CA LEU A 75 6.41 17.25 13.55
C LEU A 75 7.84 17.13 13.03
N VAL A 76 8.11 16.06 12.30
CA VAL A 76 9.37 15.82 11.59
C VAL A 76 9.29 16.47 10.20
N SER A 77 9.72 17.72 10.11
CA SER A 77 9.42 18.58 8.95
C SER A 77 10.51 18.61 7.88
N LEU A 78 10.08 18.74 6.62
CA LEU A 78 10.99 19.07 5.51
C LEU A 78 11.46 20.52 5.58
N SER A 79 10.52 21.44 5.81
CA SER A 79 10.73 22.90 5.73
C SER A 79 11.48 23.46 6.94
N ARG A 80 11.42 22.78 8.08
CA ARG A 80 12.05 23.21 9.33
C ARG A 80 13.04 22.13 9.78
N PRO A 81 14.29 22.16 9.28
CA PRO A 81 15.29 21.20 9.71
C PRO A 81 15.53 21.33 11.22
N PRO A 82 15.84 20.21 11.91
CA PRO A 82 16.11 20.23 13.34
C PRO A 82 17.40 21.01 13.63
N GLU A 83 17.43 21.70 14.76
CA GLU A 83 18.70 22.11 15.38
C GLU A 83 19.25 20.92 16.17
N PHE A 84 20.54 20.65 16.00
CA PHE A 84 21.17 19.52 16.66
C PHE A 84 21.30 19.76 18.18
N SER A 85 20.79 18.82 18.98
CA SER A 85 20.86 18.86 20.44
C SER A 85 21.77 17.74 20.97
N ASP A 86 22.86 18.13 21.60
CA ASP A 86 23.83 17.19 22.18
C ASP A 86 23.34 16.62 23.53
N SER A 87 23.86 15.46 23.93
CA SER A 87 23.54 14.79 25.19
C SER A 87 24.78 14.09 25.75
N GLU A 88 24.83 13.92 27.07
CA GLU A 88 25.83 13.06 27.71
C GLU A 88 25.65 11.59 27.32
N ASP A 89 24.40 11.16 27.15
CA ASP A 89 24.07 9.81 26.68
C ASP A 89 24.01 9.79 25.15
N ARG A 90 25.07 9.25 24.54
CA ARG A 90 25.27 9.19 23.07
C ARG A 90 25.16 7.78 22.50
N ARG A 91 24.44 6.88 23.18
CA ARG A 91 24.28 5.48 22.71
C ARG A 91 23.51 5.40 21.38
N THR A 92 22.59 6.33 21.18
CA THR A 92 21.74 6.43 20.00
C THR A 92 21.78 7.85 19.46
N LEU A 93 21.97 7.97 18.14
CA LEU A 93 21.74 9.20 17.39
C LEU A 93 20.33 9.16 16.79
N TYR A 94 19.51 10.16 17.08
CA TYR A 94 18.27 10.40 16.37
C TYR A 94 18.54 11.27 15.16
N VAL A 95 17.99 10.88 14.01
CA VAL A 95 18.14 11.59 12.74
C VAL A 95 16.80 11.68 12.02
N ASP A 96 16.59 12.75 11.27
CA ASP A 96 15.49 12.83 10.31
C ASP A 96 15.96 12.31 8.95
N LEU A 97 15.35 11.23 8.48
CA LEU A 97 15.56 10.66 7.15
C LEU A 97 14.66 11.40 6.16
N VAL A 98 15.28 12.09 5.20
CA VAL A 98 14.60 12.63 4.02
C VAL A 98 14.89 11.71 2.84
N LYS A 99 13.86 11.17 2.20
CA LYS A 99 14.00 10.27 1.05
C LYS A 99 12.99 10.54 -0.07
N ALA A 100 13.35 10.18 -1.29
CA ALA A 100 12.48 10.17 -2.47
C ALA A 100 12.86 9.03 -3.42
N GLY A 101 11.86 8.35 -4.01
CA GLY A 101 12.08 7.32 -5.05
C GLY A 101 12.82 6.07 -4.55
N ILE A 102 12.74 5.77 -3.26
CA ILE A 102 13.31 4.56 -2.66
C ILE A 102 12.34 3.97 -1.64
N ALA A 103 12.15 2.65 -1.70
CA ALA A 103 11.37 1.90 -0.74
C ALA A 103 12.01 2.01 0.66
N HIS A 104 11.18 2.19 1.68
CA HIS A 104 11.67 2.45 3.03
C HIS A 104 12.64 1.36 3.53
N LEU A 105 12.30 0.07 3.38
CA LEU A 105 13.17 -1.03 3.84
C LEU A 105 14.50 -1.10 3.07
N HIS A 106 14.52 -0.71 1.79
CA HIS A 106 15.77 -0.58 1.04
C HIS A 106 16.61 0.60 1.54
N ALA A 107 15.98 1.74 1.83
CA ALA A 107 16.67 2.87 2.45
C ALA A 107 17.30 2.49 3.81
N ILE A 108 16.58 1.74 4.66
CA ILE A 108 17.12 1.22 5.92
C ILE A 108 18.32 0.30 5.67
N HIS A 109 18.20 -0.63 4.72
CA HIS A 109 19.30 -1.53 4.36
C HIS A 109 20.54 -0.79 3.86
N ASP A 110 20.36 0.23 3.01
CA ASP A 110 21.46 1.03 2.46
C ASP A 110 22.13 1.86 3.57
N ILE A 111 21.37 2.37 4.55
CA ILE A 111 21.91 3.02 5.76
C ILE A 111 22.73 2.03 6.56
N GLU A 112 22.19 0.84 6.86
CA GLU A 112 22.87 -0.20 7.62
C GLU A 112 24.20 -0.58 6.97
N LYS A 113 24.19 -0.81 5.65
CA LYS A 113 25.39 -1.15 4.88
C LYS A 113 26.42 -0.02 4.87
N THR A 114 25.98 1.22 4.63
CA THR A 114 26.88 2.38 4.50
C THR A 114 27.54 2.72 5.84
N LEU A 115 26.80 2.62 6.94
CA LEU A 115 27.27 2.90 8.29
C LEU A 115 27.80 1.64 9.02
N SER A 116 27.94 0.51 8.32
CA SER A 116 28.41 -0.78 8.88
C SER A 116 27.65 -1.25 10.14
N LEU A 117 26.33 -1.02 10.16
CA LEU A 117 25.44 -1.42 11.24
C LEU A 117 24.89 -2.83 11.03
N GLN A 118 24.65 -3.53 12.15
CA GLN A 118 23.95 -4.80 12.16
C GLN A 118 22.44 -4.61 12.00
N PRO A 119 21.73 -5.61 11.44
CA PRO A 119 20.28 -5.58 11.34
C PRO A 119 19.60 -5.24 12.67
N GLY A 120 18.72 -4.24 12.65
CA GLY A 120 17.97 -3.80 13.84
C GLY A 120 18.67 -2.75 14.71
N GLN A 121 19.88 -2.29 14.33
CA GLN A 121 20.47 -1.09 14.92
C GLN A 121 19.85 0.21 14.39
N VAL A 122 19.07 0.13 13.32
CA VAL A 122 18.27 1.23 12.77
C VAL A 122 16.80 1.03 13.19
N GLY A 123 16.34 1.85 14.12
CA GLY A 123 14.95 1.87 14.57
C GLY A 123 14.13 2.91 13.80
N HIS A 124 12.86 2.59 13.53
CA HIS A 124 11.91 3.46 12.83
C HIS A 124 10.49 3.24 13.36
N ALA A 125 9.68 4.31 13.39
CA ALA A 125 8.32 4.24 13.90
C ALA A 125 7.32 3.62 12.90
N GLY A 126 7.59 3.74 11.60
CA GLY A 126 6.72 3.18 10.55
C GLY A 126 7.37 3.22 9.18
N ILE A 127 6.74 2.50 8.24
CA ILE A 127 7.15 2.44 6.84
C ILE A 127 6.47 3.58 6.07
N LYS A 128 7.20 4.22 5.14
CA LYS A 128 6.69 5.27 4.27
C LYS A 128 6.81 4.88 2.80
N ASP A 129 5.87 5.34 1.97
CA ASP A 129 5.81 5.03 0.53
C ASP A 129 7.06 5.50 -0.22
N SER A 130 7.44 4.79 -1.29
CA SER A 130 8.55 5.16 -2.19
C SER A 130 8.19 6.27 -3.16
N ALA A 131 6.94 6.29 -3.64
CA ALA A 131 6.40 7.26 -4.58
C ALA A 131 5.94 8.56 -3.88
N ALA A 132 6.83 9.12 -3.06
CA ALA A 132 6.60 10.30 -2.25
C ALA A 132 7.93 10.96 -1.86
N LEU A 133 7.90 12.26 -1.55
CA LEU A 133 8.96 12.92 -0.79
C LEU A 133 8.62 12.82 0.69
N THR A 134 9.46 12.13 1.47
CA THR A 134 9.11 11.79 2.86
C THR A 134 10.17 12.24 3.84
N CYS A 135 9.74 12.71 5.03
CA CYS A 135 10.59 13.03 6.18
C CYS A 135 10.10 12.25 7.40
N GLN A 136 10.97 11.47 8.04
CA GLN A 136 10.63 10.68 9.23
C GLN A 136 11.80 10.57 10.19
N ARG A 137 11.54 10.27 11.47
CA ARG A 137 12.62 10.07 12.43
C ARG A 137 13.11 8.63 12.42
N LEU A 138 14.42 8.47 12.53
CA LEU A 138 15.11 7.21 12.79
C LEU A 138 15.92 7.31 14.09
N SER A 139 16.22 6.16 14.66
CA SER A 139 17.20 6.01 15.74
C SER A 139 18.33 5.09 15.30
N LEU A 140 19.57 5.58 15.31
CA LEU A 140 20.77 4.86 14.88
C LEU A 140 21.65 4.57 16.09
N ARG A 141 21.87 3.29 16.43
CA ARG A 141 22.70 2.92 17.59
C ARG A 141 24.18 2.90 17.24
N GLY A 142 24.99 3.63 18.02
CA GLY A 142 26.45 3.64 17.87
C GLY A 142 26.96 4.44 16.67
N VAL A 143 26.16 5.37 16.15
CA VAL A 143 26.51 6.26 15.04
C VAL A 143 26.77 7.67 15.57
N THR A 144 27.82 8.32 15.09
CA THR A 144 28.10 9.73 15.39
C THR A 144 27.37 10.67 14.44
N LYS A 145 27.20 11.92 14.88
CA LYS A 145 26.65 13.00 14.06
C LYS A 145 27.41 13.12 12.72
N GLU A 146 28.73 13.09 12.78
CA GLU A 146 29.62 13.28 11.64
C GLU A 146 29.49 12.12 10.63
N GLU A 147 29.36 10.88 11.11
CA GLU A 147 29.11 9.71 10.26
C GLU A 147 27.76 9.81 9.52
N ALA A 148 26.71 10.26 10.22
CA ALA A 148 25.40 10.45 9.62
C ALA A 148 25.39 11.58 8.58
N GLU A 149 26.09 12.70 8.83
CA GLU A 149 26.23 13.82 7.88
C GLU A 149 27.08 13.46 6.67
N ALA A 150 28.07 12.57 6.83
CA ALA A 150 28.92 12.09 5.75
C ALA A 150 28.21 11.12 4.79
N LEU A 151 27.06 10.55 5.18
CA LEU A 151 26.31 9.61 4.35
C LEU A 151 25.85 10.26 3.04
N GLN A 152 26.39 9.80 1.92
CA GLN A 152 25.99 10.22 0.58
C GLN A 152 25.15 9.14 -0.09
N HIS A 153 23.94 9.52 -0.50
CA HIS A 153 23.04 8.65 -1.24
C HIS A 153 22.20 9.46 -2.25
N PRO A 154 21.98 8.98 -3.49
CA PRO A 154 21.22 9.73 -4.49
C PRO A 154 19.75 9.94 -4.09
N ASN A 155 19.14 8.96 -3.42
CA ASN A 155 17.72 8.97 -3.07
C ASN A 155 17.39 9.41 -1.63
N MET A 156 18.39 9.70 -0.80
CA MET A 156 18.15 10.09 0.59
C MET A 156 19.30 10.91 1.19
N PHE A 157 19.04 11.49 2.35
CA PHE A 157 20.05 12.04 3.25
C PHE A 157 19.51 12.08 4.68
N LEU A 158 20.41 12.24 5.64
CA LEU A 158 20.09 12.30 7.07
C LEU A 158 20.32 13.70 7.62
N ARG A 159 19.45 14.16 8.51
CA ARG A 159 19.63 15.38 9.31
C ARG A 159 19.76 14.99 10.79
N PRO A 160 20.93 15.12 11.41
CA PRO A 160 21.08 14.83 12.83
C PRO A 160 20.16 15.70 13.69
N VAL A 161 19.51 15.07 14.66
CA VAL A 161 18.56 15.74 15.57
C VAL A 161 19.15 15.82 16.96
N SER A 162 19.48 14.68 17.56
CA SER A 162 19.96 14.65 18.93
C SER A 162 20.60 13.32 19.31
N TYR A 163 21.35 13.32 20.40
CA TYR A 163 21.78 12.09 21.06
C TYR A 163 20.80 11.67 22.18
N GLY A 164 20.74 10.36 22.43
CA GLY A 164 20.04 9.78 23.57
C GLY A 164 20.32 8.29 23.73
N SER A 165 19.40 7.57 24.40
CA SER A 165 19.58 6.17 24.79
C SER A 165 18.52 5.19 24.28
N GLY A 166 17.38 5.70 23.80
CA GLY A 166 16.26 4.89 23.34
C GLY A 166 16.46 4.34 21.93
N ALA A 167 15.47 3.60 21.45
CA ALA A 167 15.34 3.20 20.06
C ALA A 167 13.88 3.33 19.65
N LEU A 168 13.63 3.81 18.43
CA LEU A 168 12.28 3.86 17.87
C LEU A 168 11.82 2.46 17.51
N GLN A 169 10.58 2.13 17.87
CA GLN A 169 9.92 0.88 17.54
C GLN A 169 8.71 1.12 16.61
N PRO A 170 8.32 0.11 15.82
CA PRO A 170 7.10 0.18 15.03
C PRO A 170 5.89 0.58 15.89
N GLY A 171 5.21 1.66 15.49
CA GLY A 171 4.07 2.23 16.22
C GLY A 171 4.38 3.45 17.11
N ASP A 172 5.66 3.85 17.24
CA ASP A 172 6.11 5.03 17.99
C ASP A 172 5.90 6.36 17.24
N LEU A 173 4.77 6.50 16.55
CA LEU A 173 4.30 7.75 15.95
C LEU A 173 2.85 8.00 16.34
N ASP A 174 2.43 9.26 16.31
CA ASP A 174 1.02 9.61 16.44
C ASP A 174 0.30 9.54 15.08
N GLY A 175 1.01 9.93 14.01
CA GLY A 175 0.43 10.01 12.67
C GLY A 175 1.38 10.54 11.62
N ASN A 176 0.82 11.02 10.52
CA ASN A 176 1.57 11.67 9.45
C ASN A 176 0.80 12.91 8.96
N ARG A 177 1.55 13.97 8.64
CA ARG A 177 1.08 15.14 7.92
C ARG A 177 1.34 14.95 6.43
N PHE A 178 0.30 15.11 5.63
CA PHE A 178 0.33 14.99 4.20
C PHE A 178 0.22 16.37 3.56
N SER A 179 1.01 16.64 2.53
CA SER A 179 0.77 17.74 1.60
C SER A 179 0.70 17.14 0.20
N ILE A 180 -0.50 17.14 -0.38
CA ILE A 180 -0.80 16.39 -1.61
C ILE A 180 -1.38 17.31 -2.65
N VAL A 181 -0.80 17.25 -3.84
CA VAL A 181 -1.37 17.85 -5.06
C VAL A 181 -2.36 16.84 -5.65
N VAL A 182 -3.63 17.21 -5.70
CA VAL A 182 -4.67 16.46 -6.41
C VAL A 182 -4.96 17.20 -7.71
N ARG A 183 -4.58 16.58 -8.83
CA ARG A 183 -4.82 17.13 -10.16
C ARG A 183 -6.21 16.74 -10.62
N THR A 184 -7.01 17.69 -11.06
CA THR A 184 -8.40 17.45 -11.43
C THR A 184 -8.69 17.87 -12.86
N GLU A 185 -9.76 17.32 -13.43
CA GLU A 185 -10.19 17.68 -14.78
C GLU A 185 -10.59 19.16 -14.80
N ASN A 186 -9.89 19.96 -15.62
CA ASN A 186 -10.07 21.42 -15.72
C ASN A 186 -9.89 22.19 -14.39
N GLY A 187 -9.12 21.66 -13.44
CA GLY A 187 -8.94 22.29 -12.13
C GLY A 187 -10.20 22.27 -11.24
N ALA A 188 -11.25 21.55 -11.63
CA ALA A 188 -12.51 21.51 -10.89
C ALA A 188 -12.39 20.65 -9.61
N PHE A 189 -13.02 21.09 -8.52
CA PHE A 189 -13.21 20.30 -7.31
C PHE A 189 -14.40 20.83 -6.52
N ASP A 190 -14.90 20.04 -5.57
CA ASP A 190 -16.04 20.41 -4.73
C ASP A 190 -15.54 20.95 -3.38
N GLU A 191 -15.50 22.27 -3.25
CA GLU A 191 -15.08 22.98 -2.02
C GLU A 191 -15.93 22.57 -0.81
N ALA A 192 -17.25 22.45 -0.99
CA ALA A 192 -18.16 22.08 0.10
C ALA A 192 -17.88 20.65 0.58
N LEU A 193 -17.48 19.75 -0.32
CA LEU A 193 -17.08 18.40 0.05
C LEU A 193 -15.73 18.37 0.78
N LEU A 194 -14.77 19.23 0.42
CA LEU A 194 -13.51 19.39 1.14
C LEU A 194 -13.73 19.96 2.56
N ASP A 195 -14.58 20.98 2.69
CA ASP A 195 -14.93 21.56 3.99
C ASP A 195 -15.66 20.53 4.87
N ARG A 196 -16.57 19.74 4.27
CA ARG A 196 -17.23 18.63 4.96
C ARG A 196 -16.23 17.57 5.40
N LEU A 197 -15.28 17.21 4.54
CA LEU A 197 -14.21 16.26 4.86
C LEU A 197 -13.32 16.78 6.00
N GLY A 198 -13.05 18.09 6.06
CA GLY A 198 -12.34 18.73 7.17
C GLY A 198 -13.12 18.75 8.48
N THR A 199 -14.45 18.87 8.42
CA THR A 199 -15.31 18.96 9.61
C THR A 199 -15.69 17.60 10.18
N ILE A 200 -16.09 16.66 9.33
CA ILE A 200 -16.64 15.35 9.72
C ILE A 200 -15.55 14.26 9.71
N GLY A 201 -14.41 14.55 9.09
CA GLY A 201 -13.40 13.54 8.76
C GLY A 201 -13.88 12.60 7.66
N GLY A 202 -13.18 11.48 7.52
CA GLY A 202 -13.57 10.38 6.65
C GLY A 202 -13.91 9.11 7.44
N TYR A 203 -14.59 8.17 6.79
CA TYR A 203 -14.81 6.84 7.32
C TYR A 203 -13.56 5.97 7.13
N ASN A 204 -13.26 5.12 8.10
CA ASN A 204 -12.04 4.33 8.14
C ASN A 204 -12.17 3.02 7.33
N PHE A 205 -12.42 3.15 6.03
CA PHE A 205 -12.45 2.01 5.13
C PHE A 205 -11.05 1.47 4.84
N TYR A 206 -10.94 0.14 4.74
CA TYR A 206 -9.75 -0.49 4.19
C TYR A 206 -9.65 -0.22 2.70
N GLY A 207 -8.51 0.33 2.26
CA GLY A 207 -8.26 0.64 0.85
C GLY A 207 -7.86 -0.57 -0.02
N PRO A 208 -7.80 -0.41 -1.36
CA PRO A 208 -7.56 -1.49 -2.32
C PRO A 208 -6.27 -2.30 -2.06
N GLN A 209 -5.24 -1.68 -1.50
CA GLN A 209 -3.96 -2.33 -1.18
C GLN A 209 -4.15 -3.53 -0.22
N ARG A 210 -5.16 -3.50 0.67
CA ARG A 210 -5.50 -4.59 1.58
C ARG A 210 -6.02 -5.85 0.87
N PHE A 211 -6.48 -5.71 -0.37
CA PHE A 211 -7.12 -6.76 -1.17
C PHE A 211 -6.21 -7.34 -2.26
N GLY A 212 -4.96 -6.85 -2.33
CA GLY A 212 -3.94 -7.22 -3.31
C GLY A 212 -4.23 -6.67 -4.71
N PHE A 213 -3.19 -6.59 -5.55
CA PHE A 213 -3.26 -5.97 -6.88
C PHE A 213 -4.41 -6.48 -7.76
N ARG A 214 -4.69 -7.79 -7.74
CA ARG A 214 -5.77 -8.39 -8.54
C ARG A 214 -7.17 -8.18 -7.99
N MET A 215 -7.33 -7.62 -6.79
CA MET A 215 -8.62 -7.45 -6.09
C MET A 215 -9.42 -8.75 -5.88
N VAL A 216 -8.74 -9.90 -5.79
CA VAL A 216 -9.37 -11.22 -5.65
C VAL A 216 -9.16 -11.87 -4.28
N LEU A 217 -8.30 -11.33 -3.41
CA LEU A 217 -7.87 -12.04 -2.20
C LEU A 217 -8.99 -12.27 -1.19
N HIS A 218 -9.90 -11.32 -1.02
CA HIS A 218 -11.06 -11.49 -0.14
C HIS A 218 -11.98 -12.62 -0.64
N ARG A 219 -12.20 -12.75 -1.95
CA ARG A 219 -12.97 -13.86 -2.54
C ARG A 219 -12.24 -15.19 -2.46
N PHE A 220 -10.91 -15.19 -2.61
CA PHE A 220 -10.09 -16.36 -2.38
C PHE A 220 -10.23 -16.88 -0.94
N ALA A 221 -10.14 -16.00 0.06
CA ALA A 221 -10.34 -16.38 1.46
C ALA A 221 -11.80 -16.75 1.77
N GLN A 222 -12.79 -16.05 1.19
CA GLN A 222 -14.19 -16.45 1.28
C GLN A 222 -14.38 -17.92 0.87
N LYS A 223 -13.82 -18.33 -0.27
CA LYS A 223 -13.85 -19.73 -0.72
C LYS A 223 -13.21 -20.70 0.28
N ILE A 224 -12.09 -20.31 0.89
CA ILE A 224 -11.46 -21.11 1.94
C ILE A 224 -12.43 -21.27 3.12
N PHE A 225 -13.02 -20.18 3.61
CA PHE A 225 -13.93 -20.19 4.76
C PHE A 225 -15.29 -20.85 4.49
N GLN A 226 -15.69 -20.98 3.23
CA GLN A 226 -16.81 -21.83 2.80
C GLN A 226 -16.45 -23.34 2.80
N GLY A 227 -15.18 -23.70 3.05
CA GLY A 227 -14.67 -25.07 2.88
C GLY A 227 -14.42 -25.48 1.42
N ASP A 228 -14.66 -24.58 0.46
CA ASP A 228 -14.48 -24.78 -0.98
C ASP A 228 -13.00 -24.57 -1.39
N ILE A 229 -12.13 -25.48 -0.94
CA ILE A 229 -10.68 -25.39 -1.17
C ILE A 229 -10.32 -25.48 -2.66
N ASP A 230 -11.01 -26.32 -3.44
CA ASP A 230 -10.80 -26.40 -4.89
C ASP A 230 -11.23 -25.11 -5.58
N GLY A 231 -12.41 -24.57 -5.25
CA GLY A 231 -12.87 -23.30 -5.77
C GLY A 231 -11.93 -22.14 -5.40
N ALA A 232 -11.34 -22.16 -4.20
CA ALA A 232 -10.32 -21.21 -3.80
C ALA A 232 -9.07 -21.29 -4.71
N ILE A 233 -8.53 -22.49 -4.92
CA ILE A 233 -7.39 -22.73 -5.82
C ILE A 233 -7.73 -22.29 -7.25
N LYS A 234 -8.88 -22.70 -7.77
CA LYS A 234 -9.37 -22.31 -9.10
C LYS A 234 -9.41 -20.80 -9.25
N LEU A 235 -10.05 -20.11 -8.31
CA LEU A 235 -10.16 -18.65 -8.34
C LEU A 235 -8.78 -17.99 -8.30
N TYR A 236 -7.91 -18.42 -7.39
CA TYR A 236 -6.57 -17.85 -7.26
C TYR A 236 -5.72 -18.03 -8.52
N LEU A 237 -5.76 -19.23 -9.12
CA LEU A 237 -4.95 -19.58 -10.28
C LEU A 237 -5.50 -18.98 -11.59
N THR A 238 -6.81 -18.82 -11.74
CA THR A 238 -7.43 -18.58 -13.06
C THR A 238 -8.15 -17.25 -13.20
N LYS A 239 -8.46 -16.53 -12.12
CA LYS A 239 -9.19 -15.26 -12.21
C LYS A 239 -8.23 -14.10 -12.54
N PRO A 240 -8.41 -13.40 -13.68
CA PRO A 240 -7.72 -12.14 -13.93
C PRO A 240 -8.27 -11.03 -13.03
N GLY A 241 -7.39 -10.11 -12.63
CA GLY A 241 -7.73 -8.88 -11.94
C GLY A 241 -8.02 -7.72 -12.89
N PRO A 242 -8.60 -6.62 -12.39
CA PRO A 242 -8.94 -5.45 -13.22
C PRO A 242 -7.71 -4.70 -13.72
N PHE A 243 -6.56 -4.86 -13.05
CA PHE A 243 -5.30 -4.23 -13.42
C PHE A 243 -4.33 -5.15 -14.17
N ASP A 244 -4.71 -6.40 -14.45
CA ASP A 244 -3.84 -7.32 -15.19
C ASP A 244 -3.62 -6.81 -16.62
N VAL A 245 -2.35 -6.75 -17.04
CA VAL A 245 -1.98 -6.51 -18.44
C VAL A 245 -2.41 -7.70 -19.31
N PRO A 246 -2.57 -7.54 -20.63
CA PRO A 246 -3.09 -8.60 -21.49
C PRO A 246 -2.33 -9.93 -21.38
N LEU A 247 -1.01 -9.91 -21.21
CA LEU A 247 -0.20 -11.13 -20.97
C LEU A 247 -0.73 -11.95 -19.78
N PHE A 248 -0.92 -11.32 -18.62
CA PHE A 248 -1.37 -12.03 -17.42
C PHE A 248 -2.82 -12.49 -17.57
N ARG A 249 -3.67 -11.72 -18.26
CA ARG A 249 -5.03 -12.14 -18.59
C ARG A 249 -5.05 -13.40 -19.46
N GLU A 250 -4.28 -13.42 -20.54
CA GLU A 250 -4.16 -14.59 -21.43
C GLU A 250 -3.61 -15.82 -20.70
N VAL A 251 -2.62 -15.64 -19.81
CA VAL A 251 -2.09 -16.73 -18.98
C VAL A 251 -3.18 -17.29 -18.06
N ARG A 252 -3.95 -16.42 -17.38
CA ARG A 252 -5.03 -16.83 -16.47
C ARG A 252 -6.16 -17.55 -17.21
N GLU A 253 -6.54 -17.05 -18.38
CA GLU A 253 -7.54 -17.69 -19.26
C GLU A 253 -7.03 -19.05 -19.77
N SER A 254 -5.75 -19.13 -20.16
CA SER A 254 -5.12 -20.40 -20.54
C SER A 254 -5.15 -21.41 -19.41
N LEU A 255 -4.87 -20.98 -18.16
CA LEU A 255 -4.98 -21.83 -16.98
C LEU A 255 -6.43 -22.28 -16.71
N ALA A 256 -7.41 -21.41 -16.95
CA ALA A 256 -8.83 -21.77 -16.81
C ALA A 256 -9.22 -22.89 -17.77
N ASN A 257 -8.76 -22.82 -19.02
CA ASN A 257 -9.08 -23.79 -20.08
C ASN A 257 -8.55 -25.20 -19.81
N VAL A 258 -7.49 -25.32 -19.01
CA VAL A 258 -6.88 -26.62 -18.65
C VAL A 258 -6.95 -26.91 -17.15
N TYR A 259 -7.87 -26.26 -16.43
CA TYR A 259 -7.98 -26.42 -14.99
C TYR A 259 -8.15 -27.90 -14.59
N GLY A 260 -7.32 -28.37 -13.67
CA GLY A 260 -7.27 -29.77 -13.24
C GLY A 260 -6.16 -30.59 -13.92
N ASP A 261 -5.66 -30.17 -15.09
CA ASP A 261 -4.40 -30.69 -15.65
C ASP A 261 -3.21 -29.94 -15.04
N TRP A 262 -2.84 -30.33 -13.82
CA TRP A 262 -1.80 -29.64 -13.04
C TRP A 262 -0.44 -29.61 -13.74
N LYS A 263 -0.11 -30.63 -14.53
CA LYS A 263 1.15 -30.67 -15.29
C LYS A 263 1.13 -29.64 -16.41
N ARG A 264 0.02 -29.56 -17.16
CA ARG A 264 -0.13 -28.57 -18.22
C ARG A 264 -0.18 -27.15 -17.68
N MET A 265 -0.90 -26.93 -16.57
CA MET A 265 -0.94 -25.64 -15.89
C MET A 265 0.45 -25.19 -15.43
N LEU A 266 1.25 -26.09 -14.85
CA LEU A 266 2.61 -25.79 -14.42
C LEU A 266 3.50 -25.39 -15.60
N GLN A 267 3.39 -26.06 -16.75
CA GLN A 267 4.12 -25.68 -17.96
C GLN A 267 3.78 -24.26 -18.43
N ILE A 268 2.51 -23.84 -18.32
CA ILE A 268 2.06 -22.52 -18.75
C ILE A 268 2.71 -21.41 -17.90
N VAL A 269 2.88 -21.59 -16.58
CA VAL A 269 3.37 -20.51 -15.71
C VAL A 269 4.90 -20.44 -15.58
N GLN A 270 5.63 -21.47 -16.00
CA GLN A 270 7.08 -21.61 -15.79
C GLN A 270 7.95 -20.56 -16.49
N PHE A 271 7.42 -19.82 -17.47
CA PHE A 271 8.12 -18.70 -18.10
C PHE A 271 8.02 -17.39 -17.29
N LEU A 272 7.10 -17.32 -16.32
CA LEU A 272 6.93 -16.22 -15.36
C LEU A 272 7.21 -16.68 -13.92
N PRO A 273 8.40 -17.23 -13.62
CA PRO A 273 8.68 -17.83 -12.33
C PRO A 273 8.61 -16.85 -11.15
N SER A 274 9.09 -15.60 -11.29
CA SER A 274 9.04 -14.63 -10.20
C SER A 274 7.64 -14.06 -9.98
N SER A 275 6.91 -13.76 -11.05
CA SER A 275 5.57 -13.19 -10.99
C SER A 275 4.49 -14.21 -10.61
N MET A 276 4.68 -15.49 -10.96
CA MET A 276 3.74 -16.59 -10.67
C MET A 276 4.26 -17.55 -9.60
N ARG A 277 5.05 -17.05 -8.64
CA ARG A 277 5.70 -17.88 -7.61
C ARG A 277 4.70 -18.70 -6.80
N ASP A 278 3.63 -18.05 -6.32
CA ASP A 278 2.63 -18.70 -5.47
C ASP A 278 1.87 -19.77 -6.28
N GLU A 279 1.54 -19.48 -7.53
CA GLU A 279 0.92 -20.40 -8.49
C GLU A 279 1.80 -21.62 -8.73
N ILE A 280 3.10 -21.43 -8.98
CA ILE A 280 4.05 -22.53 -9.19
C ILE A 280 4.08 -23.45 -7.97
N ARG A 281 4.14 -22.90 -6.75
CA ARG A 281 4.19 -23.70 -5.51
C ARG A 281 2.91 -24.54 -5.32
N ILE A 282 1.75 -23.95 -5.59
CA ILE A 282 0.47 -24.67 -5.56
C ILE A 282 0.48 -25.80 -6.59
N LEU A 283 0.84 -25.49 -7.84
CA LEU A 283 0.82 -26.44 -8.95
C LEU A 283 1.82 -27.58 -8.75
N GLU A 284 3.05 -27.30 -8.28
CA GLU A 284 4.04 -28.32 -7.93
C GLU A 284 3.52 -29.28 -6.85
N SER A 285 2.80 -28.77 -5.85
CA SER A 285 2.16 -29.60 -4.83
C SER A 285 1.06 -30.50 -5.44
N LEU A 286 0.21 -29.96 -6.31
CA LEU A 286 -0.90 -30.69 -6.94
C LEU A 286 -0.45 -31.68 -8.01
N VAL A 287 0.68 -31.43 -8.69
CA VAL A 287 1.32 -32.41 -9.58
C VAL A 287 1.79 -33.64 -8.78
N ARG A 288 2.25 -33.45 -7.54
CA ARG A 288 2.67 -34.56 -6.66
C ARG A 288 1.49 -35.35 -6.12
N ASP A 289 0.44 -34.67 -5.64
CA ASP A 289 -0.78 -35.33 -5.16
C ASP A 289 -2.02 -34.42 -5.41
N PRO A 290 -2.80 -34.69 -6.48
CA PRO A 290 -3.97 -33.89 -6.85
C PRO A 290 -5.04 -33.79 -5.76
N ARG A 291 -5.09 -34.74 -4.83
CA ARG A 291 -6.12 -34.81 -3.78
C ARG A 291 -5.80 -33.93 -2.58
N LYS A 292 -4.55 -33.49 -2.44
CA LYS A 292 -4.08 -32.72 -1.27
C LYS A 292 -4.17 -31.21 -1.51
N THR A 293 -5.36 -30.74 -1.87
CA THR A 293 -5.62 -29.31 -2.16
C THR A 293 -5.30 -28.40 -0.97
N ARG A 294 -5.69 -28.79 0.25
CA ARG A 294 -5.34 -28.04 1.47
C ARG A 294 -3.82 -27.94 1.67
N ALA A 295 -3.08 -29.03 1.42
CA ALA A 295 -1.62 -29.02 1.53
C ALA A 295 -0.97 -28.09 0.49
N ALA A 296 -1.56 -27.96 -0.71
CA ALA A 296 -1.11 -26.99 -1.70
C ALA A 296 -1.25 -25.55 -1.17
N LEU A 297 -2.36 -25.21 -0.51
CA LEU A 297 -2.52 -23.90 0.15
C LEU A 297 -1.53 -23.67 1.31
N MET A 298 -1.16 -24.73 2.05
CA MET A 298 -0.12 -24.63 3.09
C MET A 298 1.26 -24.25 2.54
N THR A 299 1.48 -24.33 1.23
CA THR A 299 2.73 -23.84 0.63
C THR A 299 2.79 -22.31 0.57
N ILE A 300 1.65 -21.62 0.52
CA ILE A 300 1.58 -20.16 0.37
C ILE A 300 0.99 -19.48 1.62
N GLN A 301 1.46 -19.88 2.80
CA GLN A 301 0.88 -19.49 4.10
C GLN A 301 0.70 -17.98 4.27
N ASP A 302 1.71 -17.19 3.91
CA ASP A 302 1.64 -15.73 4.06
C ASP A 302 0.62 -15.09 3.11
N ARG A 303 0.41 -15.68 1.93
CA ARG A 303 -0.67 -15.28 1.01
C ARG A 303 -2.04 -15.61 1.60
N VAL A 304 -2.20 -16.78 2.23
CA VAL A 304 -3.44 -17.18 2.90
C VAL A 304 -3.74 -16.29 4.12
N LYS A 305 -2.73 -15.96 4.95
CA LYS A 305 -2.87 -14.98 6.04
C LYS A 305 -3.33 -13.63 5.53
N PHE A 306 -2.71 -13.14 4.46
CA PHE A 306 -3.06 -11.86 3.86
C PHE A 306 -4.49 -11.88 3.28
N ALA A 307 -4.89 -12.98 2.65
CA ALA A 307 -6.24 -13.16 2.14
C ALA A 307 -7.30 -13.23 3.25
N ALA A 308 -7.02 -13.91 4.37
CA ALA A 308 -7.89 -13.95 5.54
C ALA A 308 -8.14 -12.54 6.10
N ALA A 309 -7.07 -11.74 6.24
CA ALA A 309 -7.18 -10.35 6.64
C ALA A 309 -7.97 -9.51 5.61
N ALA A 310 -7.81 -9.78 4.31
CA ALA A 310 -8.59 -9.13 3.25
C ALA A 310 -10.08 -9.47 3.32
N TYR A 311 -10.47 -10.71 3.60
CA TYR A 311 -11.87 -11.08 3.78
C TYR A 311 -12.49 -10.40 5.01
N SER A 312 -11.81 -10.45 6.15
CA SER A 312 -12.23 -9.71 7.36
C SER A 312 -12.39 -8.20 7.06
N SER A 313 -11.48 -7.62 6.29
CA SER A 313 -11.54 -6.22 5.86
C SER A 313 -12.73 -5.94 4.92
N TRP A 314 -13.06 -6.87 4.02
CA TRP A 314 -14.21 -6.77 3.11
C TRP A 314 -15.54 -6.76 3.87
N VAL A 315 -15.72 -7.68 4.81
CA VAL A 315 -16.93 -7.75 5.65
C VAL A 315 -17.11 -6.46 6.46
N MET A 316 -16.02 -5.95 7.04
CA MET A 316 -16.04 -4.69 7.79
C MET A 316 -16.37 -3.48 6.91
N ASN A 317 -15.76 -3.37 5.72
CA ASN A 317 -16.09 -2.31 4.75
C ASN A 317 -17.57 -2.34 4.36
N ARG A 318 -18.11 -3.55 4.10
CA ARG A 318 -19.52 -3.72 3.71
C ARG A 318 -20.47 -3.34 4.83
N HIS A 319 -20.17 -3.76 6.07
CA HIS A 319 -20.95 -3.38 7.24
C HIS A 319 -20.90 -1.88 7.50
N LEU A 320 -19.71 -1.28 7.49
CA LEU A 320 -19.53 0.16 7.68
C LEU A 320 -20.27 0.95 6.59
N SER A 321 -20.23 0.52 5.32
CA SER A 321 -20.99 1.18 4.26
C SER A 321 -22.49 1.19 4.55
N ARG A 322 -23.07 0.05 4.99
CA ARG A 322 -24.49 -0.03 5.35
C ARG A 322 -24.85 0.88 6.53
N LEU A 323 -24.02 0.92 7.57
CA LEU A 323 -24.24 1.79 8.72
C LEU A 323 -24.26 3.27 8.30
N VAL A 324 -23.32 3.66 7.43
CA VAL A 324 -23.22 5.04 6.95
C VAL A 324 -24.39 5.38 6.01
N GLU A 325 -24.79 4.47 5.12
CA GLU A 325 -25.94 4.60 4.23
C GLU A 325 -27.27 4.75 5.01
N ALA A 326 -27.39 4.07 6.16
CA ALA A 326 -28.56 4.18 7.02
C ALA A 326 -28.71 5.55 7.71
N GLY A 327 -27.63 6.37 7.76
CA GLY A 327 -27.67 7.74 8.26
C GLY A 327 -27.85 7.90 9.77
N GLY A 328 -27.64 6.84 10.56
CA GLY A 328 -27.70 6.86 12.02
C GLY A 328 -26.36 7.13 12.70
N ASP A 329 -26.36 7.12 14.05
CA ASP A 329 -25.14 7.21 14.84
C ASP A 329 -24.24 5.99 14.58
N LEU A 330 -22.96 6.26 14.31
CA LEU A 330 -21.96 5.20 14.13
C LEU A 330 -21.32 4.86 15.47
N PRO A 331 -21.08 3.56 15.74
CA PRO A 331 -20.25 3.18 16.88
C PRO A 331 -18.84 3.78 16.70
N GLU A 332 -18.17 4.14 17.79
CA GLU A 332 -16.81 4.70 17.71
C GLU A 332 -15.83 3.69 17.11
N GLU A 333 -15.98 2.41 17.47
CA GLU A 333 -15.17 1.32 16.95
C GLU A 333 -16.03 0.10 16.58
N LEU A 334 -15.54 -0.69 15.63
CA LEU A 334 -16.10 -1.96 15.22
C LEU A 334 -15.16 -3.12 15.58
N PRO A 335 -15.67 -4.25 16.11
CA PRO A 335 -14.86 -5.45 16.28
C PRO A 335 -14.45 -6.04 14.94
N LEU A 336 -13.33 -6.77 14.88
CA LEU A 336 -12.95 -7.54 13.69
C LEU A 336 -14.02 -8.61 13.37
N PRO A 337 -14.45 -8.75 12.11
CA PRO A 337 -15.45 -9.76 11.73
C PRO A 337 -15.06 -11.21 12.01
N LEU A 338 -13.77 -11.54 11.83
CA LEU A 338 -13.22 -12.84 12.20
C LEU A 338 -12.58 -12.71 13.59
N ALA A 339 -13.27 -13.19 14.62
CA ALA A 339 -12.88 -13.08 16.02
C ALA A 339 -13.08 -14.42 16.75
N PRO A 340 -12.39 -14.67 17.87
CA PRO A 340 -12.67 -15.88 18.66
C PRO A 340 -14.05 -15.78 19.33
N GLY A 341 -14.79 -16.88 19.38
CA GLY A 341 -16.04 -16.97 20.16
C GLY A 341 -17.30 -16.55 19.40
N GLY A 342 -17.30 -16.71 18.08
CA GLY A 342 -18.45 -16.50 17.22
C GLY A 342 -18.43 -15.19 16.42
N ILE A 343 -19.49 -14.99 15.64
CA ILE A 343 -19.66 -13.82 14.77
C ILE A 343 -20.06 -12.62 15.63
N PRO A 344 -19.30 -11.50 15.61
CA PRO A 344 -19.71 -10.29 16.32
C PRO A 344 -21.02 -9.71 15.77
N ALA A 345 -21.75 -9.00 16.64
CA ALA A 345 -23.00 -8.34 16.27
C ALA A 345 -22.79 -7.37 15.09
N GLY A 346 -23.71 -7.39 14.13
CA GLY A 346 -23.66 -6.56 12.92
C GLY A 346 -23.10 -7.24 11.67
N TYR A 347 -22.39 -8.38 11.82
CA TYR A 347 -21.82 -9.12 10.67
C TYR A 347 -22.57 -10.39 10.29
N ALA A 348 -23.53 -10.84 11.11
CA ALA A 348 -24.19 -12.14 10.96
C ALA A 348 -24.80 -12.34 9.57
N ASP A 349 -25.52 -11.35 9.07
CA ASP A 349 -26.19 -11.42 7.77
C ASP A 349 -25.20 -11.46 6.59
N ILE A 350 -24.07 -10.75 6.69
CA ILE A 350 -23.01 -10.79 5.67
C ILE A 350 -22.34 -12.16 5.67
N ILE A 351 -22.00 -12.68 6.84
CA ILE A 351 -21.31 -13.97 7.00
C ILE A 351 -22.21 -15.14 6.61
N GLU A 352 -23.50 -15.09 6.94
CA GLU A 352 -24.51 -16.06 6.51
C GLU A 352 -24.72 -16.00 4.98
N GLN A 353 -24.84 -14.80 4.41
CA GLN A 353 -24.95 -14.64 2.95
C GLN A 353 -23.72 -15.21 2.22
N ASP A 354 -22.54 -15.05 2.79
CA ASP A 354 -21.31 -15.61 2.24
C ASP A 354 -21.09 -17.10 2.59
N GLY A 355 -21.93 -17.71 3.43
CA GLY A 355 -21.80 -19.12 3.83
C GLY A 355 -20.48 -19.43 4.55
N THR A 356 -20.00 -18.49 5.38
CA THR A 356 -18.73 -18.62 6.12
C THR A 356 -18.93 -18.65 7.64
N GLU A 357 -20.09 -19.13 8.12
CA GLU A 357 -20.45 -19.13 9.54
C GLU A 357 -19.50 -20.00 10.37
N ASP A 358 -19.02 -21.11 9.81
CA ASP A 358 -18.09 -22.05 10.45
C ASP A 358 -16.60 -21.69 10.25
N TYR A 359 -16.31 -20.39 10.06
CA TYR A 359 -14.94 -19.93 9.78
C TYR A 359 -13.94 -20.33 10.87
N GLU A 360 -14.34 -20.45 12.13
CA GLU A 360 -13.47 -20.85 13.24
C GLU A 360 -12.95 -22.29 13.04
N SER A 361 -13.84 -23.23 12.68
CA SER A 361 -13.47 -24.62 12.40
C SER A 361 -12.60 -24.74 11.16
N VAL A 362 -12.83 -23.91 10.14
CA VAL A 362 -11.96 -23.85 8.96
C VAL A 362 -10.58 -23.30 9.33
N ILE A 363 -10.52 -22.19 10.08
CA ILE A 363 -9.26 -21.57 10.53
C ILE A 363 -8.44 -22.55 11.36
N ALA A 364 -9.06 -23.36 12.21
CA ALA A 364 -8.37 -24.39 13.00
C ALA A 364 -7.62 -25.42 12.12
N GLN A 365 -8.00 -25.59 10.85
CA GLN A 365 -7.29 -26.45 9.89
C GLN A 365 -6.02 -25.81 9.30
N PHE A 366 -5.82 -24.51 9.53
CA PHE A 366 -4.67 -23.72 9.08
C PHE A 366 -3.94 -23.15 10.30
N PRO A 367 -2.96 -23.87 10.88
CA PRO A 367 -2.37 -23.54 12.19
C PRO A 367 -1.58 -22.22 12.21
N PHE A 368 -1.31 -21.64 11.04
CA PHE A 368 -0.66 -20.34 10.90
C PHE A 368 -1.64 -19.15 10.86
N LEU A 369 -2.96 -19.42 10.79
CA LEU A 369 -3.99 -18.40 10.94
C LEU A 369 -4.30 -18.21 12.42
N GLN A 370 -4.43 -16.96 12.84
CA GLN A 370 -4.76 -16.60 14.22
C GLN A 370 -5.92 -15.63 14.23
N LEU A 371 -6.86 -15.86 15.14
CA LEU A 371 -7.94 -14.94 15.43
C LEU A 371 -7.50 -13.98 16.52
N HIS A 372 -7.97 -12.73 16.42
CA HIS A 372 -7.63 -11.68 17.36
C HIS A 372 -8.88 -10.93 17.79
N THR A 373 -8.99 -10.67 19.08
CA THR A 373 -10.00 -9.74 19.62
C THR A 373 -9.44 -8.33 19.53
N LYS A 374 -9.81 -7.62 18.47
CA LYS A 374 -9.41 -6.23 18.24
C LYS A 374 -10.59 -5.43 17.71
N THR A 375 -10.62 -4.15 18.03
CA THR A 375 -11.53 -3.15 17.49
C THR A 375 -10.81 -2.19 16.55
N ILE A 376 -11.55 -1.60 15.62
CA ILE A 376 -11.08 -0.64 14.63
C ILE A 376 -11.99 0.59 14.67
N PRO A 377 -11.44 1.82 14.77
CA PRO A 377 -12.25 3.03 14.71
C PRO A 377 -13.06 3.11 13.41
N THR A 378 -14.32 3.55 13.48
CA THR A 378 -15.18 3.73 12.29
C THR A 378 -14.84 4.99 11.50
N ARG A 379 -14.20 5.96 12.15
CA ARG A 379 -13.78 7.24 11.58
C ARG A 379 -12.27 7.36 11.56
N LEU A 380 -11.75 8.01 10.53
CA LEU A 380 -10.36 8.40 10.46
C LEU A 380 -10.12 9.51 11.48
N ARG A 381 -9.08 9.35 12.32
CA ARG A 381 -8.54 10.48 13.09
C ARG A 381 -7.83 11.40 12.11
N ALA A 382 -8.56 12.38 11.59
CA ALA A 382 -8.10 13.29 10.56
C ALA A 382 -8.26 14.75 11.01
N ARG A 383 -7.32 15.59 10.59
CA ARG A 383 -7.39 17.04 10.75
C ARG A 383 -7.02 17.71 9.43
N MET A 384 -7.97 18.36 8.79
CA MET A 384 -7.66 19.23 7.65
C MET A 384 -6.94 20.48 8.17
N VAL A 385 -5.77 20.78 7.60
CA VAL A 385 -4.96 21.95 7.99
C VAL A 385 -5.21 23.10 7.05
N ALA A 386 -5.19 22.86 5.73
CA ALA A 386 -5.45 23.84 4.70
C ALA A 386 -5.74 23.15 3.36
N TRP A 387 -6.41 23.85 2.45
CA TRP A 387 -6.45 23.52 1.04
C TRP A 387 -6.35 24.80 0.22
N GLU A 388 -5.66 24.76 -0.91
CA GLU A 388 -5.42 25.92 -1.77
C GLU A 388 -5.64 25.54 -3.24
N PRO A 389 -6.49 26.26 -3.99
CA PRO A 389 -6.70 26.00 -5.40
C PRO A 389 -5.44 26.32 -6.21
N ILE A 390 -5.21 25.54 -7.27
CA ILE A 390 -4.17 25.76 -8.27
C ILE A 390 -4.77 25.54 -9.66
N GLU A 391 -4.08 25.97 -10.71
CA GLU A 391 -4.55 25.78 -12.09
C GLU A 391 -4.88 24.31 -12.41
N GLN A 392 -4.04 23.38 -11.93
CA GLN A 392 -4.17 21.94 -12.20
C GLN A 392 -5.18 21.23 -11.29
N GLY A 393 -5.76 21.89 -10.28
CA GLY A 393 -6.60 21.27 -9.26
C GLY A 393 -6.45 21.92 -7.89
N VAL A 394 -6.02 21.16 -6.88
CA VAL A 394 -5.94 21.65 -5.49
C VAL A 394 -4.75 21.04 -4.75
N VAL A 395 -4.11 21.84 -3.89
CA VAL A 395 -3.13 21.35 -2.90
C VAL A 395 -3.81 21.21 -1.56
N LEU A 396 -3.80 20.01 -0.98
CA LEU A 396 -4.37 19.75 0.34
C LEU A 396 -3.28 19.49 1.35
N ARG A 397 -3.45 20.05 2.56
CA ARG A 397 -2.69 19.68 3.74
C ARG A 397 -3.60 19.16 4.83
N PHE A 398 -3.27 17.98 5.34
CA PHE A 398 -4.01 17.36 6.44
C PHE A 398 -3.13 16.40 7.23
N GLU A 399 -3.57 16.05 8.43
CA GLU A 399 -2.93 15.05 9.29
C GLU A 399 -3.84 13.85 9.47
N LEU A 400 -3.25 12.66 9.46
CA LEU A 400 -3.96 11.42 9.79
C LEU A 400 -3.23 10.67 10.91
N GLY A 401 -4.01 10.11 11.84
CA GLY A 401 -3.49 9.21 12.86
C GLY A 401 -2.86 7.94 12.27
N LYS A 402 -1.98 7.29 13.03
CA LYS A 402 -1.30 6.06 12.61
C LYS A 402 -2.27 4.97 12.11
N GLY A 403 -1.83 4.21 11.12
CA GLY A 403 -2.64 3.14 10.50
C GLY A 403 -3.70 3.64 9.50
N SER A 404 -3.82 4.95 9.29
CA SER A 404 -4.69 5.56 8.28
C SER A 404 -3.93 5.82 6.98
N TYR A 405 -4.64 5.78 5.85
CA TYR A 405 -4.09 6.03 4.52
C TYR A 405 -4.66 7.32 3.92
N ALA A 406 -3.79 8.15 3.34
CA ALA A 406 -4.21 9.37 2.65
C ALA A 406 -5.15 9.10 1.47
N THR A 407 -4.97 7.99 0.76
CA THR A 407 -5.87 7.57 -0.32
C THR A 407 -7.29 7.28 0.18
N SER A 408 -7.44 6.61 1.33
CA SER A 408 -8.75 6.40 1.97
C SER A 408 -9.39 7.72 2.42
N PHE A 409 -8.60 8.67 2.92
CA PHE A 409 -9.13 9.99 3.29
C PHE A 409 -9.59 10.77 2.06
N LEU A 410 -8.72 10.92 1.07
CA LEU A 410 -8.99 11.67 -0.15
C LEU A 410 -10.10 11.03 -1.02
N SER A 411 -10.34 9.71 -0.93
CA SER A 411 -11.42 9.07 -1.69
C SER A 411 -12.81 9.56 -1.30
N HIS A 412 -12.94 10.20 -0.13
CA HIS A 412 -14.19 10.84 0.30
C HIS A 412 -14.50 12.13 -0.47
N ALA A 413 -13.49 12.78 -1.07
CA ALA A 413 -13.64 13.99 -1.87
C ALA A 413 -13.41 13.77 -3.36
N PHE A 414 -12.64 12.74 -3.73
CA PHE A 414 -12.24 12.50 -5.12
C PHE A 414 -12.45 11.05 -5.55
N ARG A 415 -12.75 10.85 -6.83
CA ARG A 415 -12.52 9.58 -7.53
C ARG A 415 -11.02 9.53 -7.85
N LEU A 416 -10.26 8.83 -7.02
CA LEU A 416 -8.80 8.87 -7.07
C LEU A 416 -8.19 7.91 -8.08
N TYR A 417 -7.50 8.47 -9.06
CA TYR A 417 -6.67 7.78 -10.03
C TYR A 417 -5.20 7.90 -9.63
N GLU A 418 -4.44 6.82 -9.85
CA GLU A 418 -3.00 6.84 -9.73
C GLU A 418 -2.36 5.77 -10.62
N GLY A 419 -1.08 5.93 -10.92
CA GLY A 419 -0.31 4.93 -11.63
C GLY A 419 -0.24 5.22 -13.13
N LEU A 420 -0.17 4.16 -13.93
CA LEU A 420 -0.02 4.25 -15.38
C LEU A 420 -1.07 3.36 -16.06
N PRO A 421 -1.57 3.75 -17.24
CA PRO A 421 -1.27 5.01 -17.95
C PRO A 421 -1.85 6.24 -17.23
N ILE A 422 -1.23 7.41 -17.44
CA ILE A 422 -1.75 8.69 -16.93
C ILE A 422 -2.97 9.05 -17.79
N PRO A 423 -4.15 9.32 -17.20
CA PRO A 423 -5.32 9.74 -17.96
C PRO A 423 -5.09 11.06 -18.72
N GLU A 424 -5.66 11.19 -19.92
CA GLU A 424 -5.44 12.35 -20.80
C GLU A 424 -5.90 13.69 -20.21
N TRP A 425 -6.87 13.66 -19.30
CA TRP A 425 -7.39 14.86 -18.61
C TRP A 425 -6.45 15.38 -17.51
N VAL A 426 -5.41 14.63 -17.14
CA VAL A 426 -4.46 15.05 -16.10
C VAL A 426 -3.53 16.12 -16.65
N GLN A 427 -3.66 17.33 -16.14
CA GLN A 427 -2.81 18.44 -16.51
C GLN A 427 -1.40 18.29 -15.92
N ASP A 428 -0.40 18.42 -16.80
CA ASP A 428 1.00 18.41 -16.42
C ASP A 428 1.43 19.73 -15.75
N GLY A 429 2.64 19.77 -15.21
CA GLY A 429 3.23 20.97 -14.61
C GLY A 429 3.65 20.74 -13.17
N GLU A 430 4.87 21.13 -12.85
CA GLU A 430 5.43 20.98 -11.52
C GLU A 430 4.80 21.97 -10.54
N VAL A 431 4.43 21.48 -9.36
CA VAL A 431 3.81 22.28 -8.30
C VAL A 431 4.70 22.22 -7.06
N ASP A 432 5.05 23.38 -6.51
CA ASP A 432 5.64 23.47 -5.17
C ASP A 432 4.51 23.46 -4.13
N GLY A 433 4.07 22.25 -3.78
CA GLY A 433 2.95 22.08 -2.85
C GLY A 433 3.17 22.77 -1.50
N LEU A 434 4.41 22.82 -1.00
CA LEU A 434 4.72 23.47 0.29
C LEU A 434 4.66 25.00 0.20
N ALA A 435 5.10 25.57 -0.91
CA ALA A 435 5.01 27.01 -1.14
C ALA A 435 3.55 27.46 -1.31
N VAL A 436 2.74 26.71 -2.05
CA VAL A 436 1.31 27.01 -2.27
C VAL A 436 0.56 27.13 -0.95
N ILE A 437 0.78 26.19 -0.03
CA ILE A 437 0.15 26.18 1.31
C ILE A 437 0.94 26.95 2.38
N GLY A 438 1.94 27.75 1.99
CA GLY A 438 2.63 28.69 2.87
C GLY A 438 3.52 28.08 3.96
N ASP A 439 4.06 26.86 3.78
CA ASP A 439 4.95 26.20 4.76
C ASP A 439 6.28 25.79 4.15
N GLY A 440 7.00 26.76 3.58
CA GLY A 440 8.33 26.58 3.01
C GLY A 440 8.31 26.34 1.50
N THR A 441 9.23 25.52 1.00
CA THR A 441 9.39 25.26 -0.43
C THR A 441 10.06 23.90 -0.65
N ILE A 442 9.73 23.25 -1.77
CA ILE A 442 10.43 22.03 -2.19
C ILE A 442 11.74 22.29 -2.95
N ALA A 443 12.09 23.55 -3.26
CA ALA A 443 13.21 23.88 -4.14
C ALA A 443 14.56 23.24 -3.77
N PRO A 444 14.99 23.19 -2.48
CA PRO A 444 16.24 22.52 -2.11
C PRO A 444 16.22 21.02 -2.42
N PHE A 445 15.06 20.38 -2.29
CA PHE A 445 14.89 18.95 -2.56
C PHE A 445 14.82 18.67 -4.05
N LYS A 446 14.27 19.58 -4.86
CA LYS A 446 14.33 19.49 -6.32
C LYS A 446 15.76 19.46 -6.84
N GLU A 447 16.66 20.27 -6.26
CA GLU A 447 18.07 20.20 -6.63
C GLU A 447 18.71 18.90 -6.12
N ARG A 448 18.51 18.55 -4.84
CA ARG A 448 19.09 17.34 -4.23
C ARG A 448 18.65 16.05 -4.94
N PHE A 449 17.41 15.99 -5.39
CA PHE A 449 16.77 14.81 -5.96
C PHE A 449 16.35 15.04 -7.41
N LYS A 450 17.09 15.84 -8.18
CA LYS A 450 16.72 16.26 -9.55
C LYS A 450 16.46 15.14 -10.54
N GLU A 451 17.10 13.98 -10.36
CA GLU A 451 16.89 12.81 -11.20
C GLU A 451 15.64 12.01 -10.78
N ILE A 452 15.13 12.25 -9.58
CA ILE A 452 14.06 11.46 -8.94
C ILE A 452 12.74 12.23 -8.95
N LEU A 453 12.78 13.51 -8.60
CA LEU A 453 11.61 14.42 -8.54
C LEU A 453 11.18 14.90 -9.94
N VAL A 454 11.10 13.95 -10.86
CA VAL A 454 10.69 14.12 -12.25
C VAL A 454 9.31 13.51 -12.45
N LYS A 455 8.68 13.84 -13.58
CA LYS A 455 7.38 13.29 -13.96
C LYS A 455 7.47 11.76 -14.01
N ARG A 456 6.42 11.10 -13.50
CA ARG A 456 6.27 9.65 -13.62
C ARG A 456 6.30 9.25 -15.10
N ASP A 457 7.29 8.44 -15.45
CA ASP A 457 7.55 7.99 -16.81
C ASP A 457 7.21 6.49 -16.95
N PRO A 458 6.34 6.10 -17.91
CA PRO A 458 6.04 4.69 -18.18
C PRO A 458 7.24 3.84 -18.62
N ASN A 459 8.29 4.46 -19.15
CA ASN A 459 9.47 3.78 -19.69
C ASN A 459 10.66 3.78 -18.73
N ARG A 460 10.56 4.45 -17.58
CA ARG A 460 11.63 4.41 -16.58
C ARG A 460 11.72 3.00 -16.04
N GLU A 461 12.86 2.34 -16.25
CA GLU A 461 13.13 1.05 -15.64
C GLU A 461 12.95 1.20 -14.13
N LYS A 462 12.03 0.41 -13.56
CA LYS A 462 12.01 0.20 -12.11
C LYS A 462 13.40 -0.29 -11.73
N THR A 463 14.15 0.53 -11.00
CA THR A 463 15.36 0.06 -10.34
C THR A 463 14.98 -1.09 -9.41
N GLU A 464 15.92 -1.97 -9.08
CA GLU A 464 15.70 -3.16 -8.22
C GLU A 464 14.99 -2.85 -6.88
N SER A 465 14.93 -1.56 -6.52
CA SER A 465 14.31 -1.01 -5.32
C SER A 465 12.79 -0.79 -5.36
N GLU A 466 12.10 -0.94 -6.50
CA GLU A 466 10.69 -0.54 -6.70
C GLU A 466 9.67 -1.70 -6.93
N ASP A 467 10.06 -2.96 -6.76
CA ASP A 467 9.18 -4.13 -6.95
C ASP A 467 8.63 -4.74 -5.66
#